data_AF-A0A961T4H0-F1
#
_entry.id   AF-A0A961T4H0-F1
#
_cell.length_a   1.000
_cell.length_b   1.000
_cell.length_c   1.000
_cell.angle_alpha   90.00
_cell.angle_beta   90.00
_cell.angle_gamma   90.00
#
_symmetry.space_group_name_H-M   'P 1'
#
loop_
_entity.id
_entity.type
_entity.pdbx_description
1 polymer ?
#
loop_
_entity_poly.entity_id
_entity_poly.type
_entity_poly.pdbx_seq_one_letter_code
_entity_poly.pdbx_strand_id
1 'polypeptide(L)'
;MPDLSSFHDVLFPTAISFGATGGPERRIEIVQLTSGVEKRNARLAASRRRYDAGTGIRSLNDLYELTAFFEARRGSLHAFRFRDPFDRKSVPPAVAISPTDQAIGTGDGSNAE
;
A
#
# COMPACT_ATOMS: atom_id res chain seq x y z
N MET A 1 -1.97 -5.51 21.27
CA MET A 1 -0.67 -5.23 20.63
C MET A 1 -0.55 -6.16 19.43
N PRO A 2 -0.45 -5.67 18.19
CA PRO A 2 -0.15 -6.56 17.08
C PRO A 2 1.24 -7.14 17.35
N ASP A 3 1.36 -8.45 17.24
CA ASP A 3 2.61 -9.16 17.44
C ASP A 3 3.68 -8.61 16.48
N LEU A 4 4.67 -7.89 17.02
CA LEU A 4 5.81 -7.33 16.29
C LEU A 4 6.64 -8.42 15.60
N SER A 5 6.41 -9.71 15.90
CA SER A 5 7.07 -10.84 15.22
C SER A 5 6.66 -11.04 13.76
N SER A 6 5.51 -10.47 13.33
CA SER A 6 4.98 -10.67 11.97
C SER A 6 5.48 -9.64 10.95
N PHE A 7 6.18 -8.57 11.35
CA PHE A 7 6.64 -7.53 10.41
C PHE A 7 8.16 -7.48 10.30
N HIS A 8 8.68 -7.60 9.08
CA HIS A 8 10.07 -7.32 8.78
C HIS A 8 10.18 -5.91 8.20
N ASP A 9 10.92 -5.01 8.87
CA ASP A 9 11.19 -3.65 8.39
C ASP A 9 12.25 -3.66 7.28
N VAL A 10 11.82 -4.17 6.13
CA VAL A 10 12.62 -4.35 4.92
C VAL A 10 11.80 -3.96 3.72
N LEU A 11 12.46 -3.40 2.71
CA LEU A 11 11.79 -2.95 1.51
C LEU A 11 11.77 -4.06 0.46
N PHE A 12 10.61 -4.26 -0.16
CA PHE A 12 10.48 -5.07 -1.37
C PHE A 12 11.40 -4.53 -2.48
N PRO A 13 12.04 -5.39 -3.31
CA PRO A 13 12.98 -4.96 -4.34
C PRO A 13 12.41 -3.85 -5.24
N THR A 14 13.04 -2.67 -5.19
CA THR A 14 12.49 -1.47 -5.83
C THR A 14 12.54 -1.51 -7.36
N ALA A 15 13.52 -2.25 -7.93
CA ALA A 15 13.61 -2.46 -9.37
C ALA A 15 12.36 -3.19 -9.90
N ILE A 16 11.88 -4.18 -9.14
CA ILE A 16 10.67 -4.95 -9.44
C ILE A 16 9.42 -4.10 -9.13
N SER A 17 9.40 -3.35 -8.01
CA SER A 17 8.23 -2.56 -7.64
C SER A 17 7.88 -1.43 -8.62
N PHE A 18 8.86 -0.88 -9.35
CA PHE A 18 8.64 0.24 -10.28
C PHE A 18 7.70 -0.13 -11.44
N GLY A 19 7.69 -1.40 -11.86
CA GLY A 19 6.77 -1.88 -12.88
C GLY A 19 5.40 -2.30 -12.35
N ALA A 20 5.17 -2.26 -11.03
CA ALA A 20 3.97 -2.81 -10.44
C ALA A 20 2.72 -2.02 -10.85
N THR A 21 1.65 -2.75 -11.16
CA THR A 21 0.34 -2.18 -11.54
C THR A 21 -0.67 -2.43 -10.45
N GLY A 22 -1.64 -1.53 -10.26
CA GLY A 22 -2.65 -1.69 -9.22
C GLY A 22 -3.11 -0.37 -8.63
N GLY A 23 -3.69 -0.43 -7.44
CA GLY A 23 -4.22 0.75 -6.78
C GLY A 23 -5.19 0.44 -5.63
N PRO A 24 -5.94 1.45 -5.18
CA PRO A 24 -6.90 1.30 -4.09
C PRO A 24 -8.13 0.50 -4.53
N GLU A 25 -8.40 -0.61 -3.84
CA GLU A 25 -9.60 -1.42 -4.01
C GLU A 25 -10.57 -1.19 -2.83
N ARG A 26 -11.87 -1.09 -3.13
CA ARG A 26 -12.95 -1.08 -2.15
C ARG A 26 -13.80 -2.33 -2.28
N ARG A 27 -13.98 -3.03 -1.16
CA ARG A 27 -14.87 -4.19 -1.10
C ARG A 27 -16.31 -3.72 -0.84
N ILE A 28 -17.06 -3.53 -1.91
CA ILE A 28 -18.48 -3.17 -1.88
C ILE A 28 -19.31 -4.35 -2.36
N GLU A 29 -20.26 -4.77 -1.54
CA GLU A 29 -21.25 -5.77 -1.91
C GLU A 29 -22.48 -5.05 -2.45
N ILE A 30 -22.87 -5.38 -3.69
CA ILE A 30 -24.04 -4.82 -4.36
C ILE A 30 -25.12 -5.90 -4.41
N VAL A 31 -26.25 -5.63 -3.74
CA VAL A 31 -27.37 -6.59 -3.63
C VAL A 31 -28.61 -5.97 -4.25
N GLN A 32 -29.23 -6.70 -5.18
CA GLN A 32 -30.53 -6.34 -5.72
C GLN A 32 -31.62 -6.93 -4.82
N LEU A 33 -32.51 -6.08 -4.30
CA LEU A 33 -33.61 -6.48 -3.44
C LEU A 33 -34.80 -6.94 -4.29
N THR A 34 -35.64 -7.79 -3.72
CA THR A 34 -36.90 -8.26 -4.35
C THR A 34 -37.86 -7.12 -4.65
N SER A 35 -37.72 -5.97 -3.98
CA SER A 35 -38.46 -4.73 -4.25
C SER A 35 -37.98 -3.98 -5.50
N GLY A 36 -36.93 -4.45 -6.19
CA GLY A 36 -36.33 -3.80 -7.36
C GLY A 36 -35.30 -2.72 -7.03
N VAL A 37 -35.02 -2.46 -5.75
CA VAL A 37 -34.04 -1.46 -5.30
C VAL A 37 -32.67 -2.09 -5.05
N GLU A 38 -31.60 -1.33 -5.26
CA GLU A 38 -30.22 -1.74 -4.97
C GLU A 38 -29.77 -1.30 -3.57
N LYS A 39 -29.04 -2.17 -2.86
CA LYS A 39 -28.32 -1.82 -1.63
C LYS A 39 -26.81 -2.07 -1.80
N ARG A 40 -25.99 -1.09 -1.39
CA ARG A 40 -24.53 -1.16 -1.40
C ARG A 40 -23.97 -1.22 0.02
N ASN A 41 -23.26 -2.28 0.36
CA ASN A 41 -22.63 -2.45 1.67
C ASN A 41 -21.11 -2.42 1.55
N ALA A 42 -20.46 -1.42 2.14
CA ALA A 42 -19.01 -1.37 2.26
C ALA A 42 -18.55 -2.28 3.40
N ARG A 43 -17.72 -3.29 3.10
CA ARG A 43 -17.23 -4.25 4.11
C ARG A 43 -16.04 -3.73 4.91
N LEU A 44 -15.37 -2.69 4.42
CA LEU A 44 -14.22 -2.03 5.03
C LEU A 44 -14.41 -0.52 4.99
N ALA A 45 -13.99 0.16 6.05
CA ALA A 45 -14.05 1.63 6.13
C ALA A 45 -13.05 2.29 5.15
N ALA A 46 -11.83 1.74 5.07
CA ALA A 46 -10.78 2.22 4.19
C ALA A 46 -10.63 1.34 2.95
N SER A 47 -10.11 1.91 1.87
CA SER A 47 -9.60 1.14 0.74
C SER A 47 -8.35 0.35 1.14
N ARG A 48 -8.15 -0.81 0.51
CA ARG A 48 -6.89 -1.55 0.59
C ARG A 48 -6.20 -1.43 -0.75
N ARG A 49 -4.91 -1.12 -0.75
CA ARG A 49 -4.12 -1.07 -1.99
C ARG A 49 -3.71 -2.50 -2.37
N ARG A 50 -3.92 -2.86 -3.64
CA ARG A 50 -3.46 -4.13 -4.22
C ARG A 50 -2.57 -3.80 -5.42
N TYR A 51 -1.38 -4.42 -5.45
CA TYR A 51 -0.43 -4.27 -6.54
C TYR A 51 -0.03 -5.64 -7.08
N ASP A 52 0.08 -5.73 -8.40
CA ASP A 52 0.70 -6.80 -9.13
C ASP A 52 2.11 -6.36 -9.53
N ALA A 53 3.12 -6.98 -8.94
CA ALA A 53 4.53 -6.71 -9.23
C ALA A 53 5.10 -7.56 -10.37
N GLY A 54 4.32 -8.50 -10.93
CA GLY A 54 4.78 -9.40 -12.00
C GLY A 54 5.20 -8.66 -13.26
N THR A 55 4.56 -7.53 -13.56
CA THR A 55 4.91 -6.62 -14.66
C THR A 55 6.28 -5.95 -14.50
N GLY A 56 6.86 -5.97 -13.29
CA GLY A 56 8.18 -5.43 -13.02
C GLY A 56 9.34 -6.40 -13.19
N ILE A 57 9.07 -7.69 -13.41
CA ILE A 57 10.09 -8.73 -13.57
C ILE A 57 10.61 -8.68 -15.01
N ARG A 58 11.90 -8.37 -15.16
CA ARG A 58 12.54 -8.17 -16.48
C ARG A 58 13.67 -9.15 -16.77
N SER A 59 14.14 -9.87 -15.75
CA SER A 59 15.28 -10.77 -15.88
C SER A 59 15.11 -12.04 -15.01
N LEU A 60 15.92 -13.05 -15.31
CA LEU A 60 16.02 -14.24 -14.46
C LEU A 60 16.60 -13.89 -13.08
N ASN A 61 17.49 -12.88 -12.99
CA ASN A 61 18.03 -12.43 -11.73
C ASN A 61 16.95 -11.82 -10.83
N ASP A 62 16.00 -11.08 -11.40
CA ASP A 62 14.86 -10.51 -10.67
C ASP A 62 13.99 -11.62 -10.06
N LEU A 63 13.80 -12.74 -10.78
CA LEU A 63 13.10 -13.91 -10.28
C LEU A 63 13.84 -14.54 -9.09
N TYR A 64 15.15 -14.74 -9.19
CA TYR A 64 15.95 -15.26 -8.07
C TYR A 64 15.91 -14.34 -6.85
N GLU A 65 16.02 -13.02 -7.05
CA GLU A 65 15.90 -12.03 -5.98
C GLU A 65 14.52 -12.11 -5.30
N LEU A 66 13.45 -12.20 -6.09
CA LEU A 66 12.09 -12.31 -5.60
C LEU A 66 11.87 -13.60 -4.79
N THR A 67 12.33 -14.75 -5.32
CA THR A 67 12.24 -16.03 -4.63
C THR A 67 13.00 -15.99 -3.31
N ALA A 68 14.25 -15.51 -3.32
CA ALA A 68 15.05 -15.37 -2.11
C ALA A 68 14.38 -14.44 -1.08
N PHE A 69 13.79 -13.32 -1.56
CA PHE A 69 13.08 -12.38 -0.71
C PHE A 69 11.87 -13.04 -0.02
N PHE A 70 11.06 -13.81 -0.75
CA PHE A 70 9.87 -14.48 -0.22
C PHE A 70 10.21 -15.65 0.71
N GLU A 71 11.24 -16.45 0.40
CA GLU A 71 11.72 -17.52 1.28
C GLU A 71 12.19 -16.94 2.62
N ALA A 72 12.93 -15.82 2.60
CA ALA A 72 13.33 -15.11 3.82
C ALA A 72 12.15 -14.58 4.66
N ARG A 73 10.94 -14.43 4.07
CA ARG A 73 9.70 -14.01 4.75
C ARG A 73 8.72 -15.16 4.97
N ARG A 74 9.13 -16.40 4.64
CA ARG A 74 8.28 -17.60 4.73
C ARG A 74 6.93 -17.39 4.00
N GLY A 75 7.00 -16.82 2.81
CA GLY A 75 5.80 -16.52 2.00
C GLY A 75 4.98 -15.37 2.59
N SER A 76 3.73 -15.66 2.97
CA SER A 76 2.77 -14.70 3.51
C SER A 76 2.80 -14.56 5.04
N LEU A 77 3.73 -15.26 5.71
CA LEU A 77 3.82 -15.25 7.17
C LEU A 77 4.27 -13.89 7.72
N HIS A 78 5.25 -13.27 7.07
CA HIS A 78 5.79 -11.97 7.48
C HIS A 78 5.44 -10.86 6.50
N ALA A 79 4.87 -9.78 7.02
CA ALA A 79 4.66 -8.54 6.30
C ALA A 79 5.97 -7.77 6.11
N PHE A 80 6.03 -6.93 5.07
CA PHE A 80 7.18 -6.11 4.72
C PHE A 80 6.74 -4.81 4.04
N ARG A 81 7.68 -3.89 3.81
CA ARG A 81 7.38 -2.60 3.19
C ARG A 81 7.32 -2.74 1.68
N PHE A 82 6.25 -2.21 1.10
CA PHE A 82 6.11 -2.06 -0.35
C PHE A 82 6.09 -0.58 -0.69
N ARG A 83 6.90 -0.17 -1.67
CA ARG A 83 6.93 1.21 -2.15
C ARG A 83 5.87 1.40 -3.22
N ASP A 84 4.85 2.18 -2.91
CA ASP A 84 3.89 2.67 -3.91
C ASP A 84 4.61 3.67 -4.85
N PRO A 85 4.67 3.42 -6.18
CA PRO A 85 5.30 4.35 -7.11
C PRO A 85 4.55 5.68 -7.24
N PHE A 86 3.26 5.73 -6.90
CA PHE A 86 2.42 6.92 -7.07
C PHE A 86 2.34 7.80 -5.81
N ASP A 87 2.72 7.28 -4.65
CA ASP A 87 2.58 7.95 -3.34
C ASP A 87 3.90 8.60 -2.88
N ARG A 88 4.46 9.48 -3.73
CA ARG A 88 5.74 10.18 -3.45
C ARG A 88 5.57 11.65 -3.07
N LYS A 89 4.39 12.24 -3.30
CA LYS A 89 4.13 13.66 -3.06
C LYS A 89 2.90 13.82 -2.18
N SER A 90 2.96 14.77 -1.25
CA SER A 90 1.81 15.26 -0.49
C SER A 90 0.83 16.09 -1.34
N VAL A 91 1.31 16.62 -2.47
CA VAL A 91 0.55 17.46 -3.39
C VAL A 91 0.10 16.70 -4.65
N PRO A 92 -0.93 17.17 -5.36
CA PRO A 92 -1.29 16.64 -6.67
C PRO A 92 -0.09 16.61 -7.63
N PRO A 93 -0.04 15.66 -8.60
CA PRO A 93 1.15 15.43 -9.44
C PRO A 93 1.71 16.68 -10.13
N ALA A 94 0.82 17.59 -10.57
CA ALA A 94 1.15 18.81 -11.30
C ALA A 94 1.62 19.98 -10.41
N VAL A 95 1.59 19.82 -9.09
CA VAL A 95 1.93 20.88 -8.13
C VAL A 95 3.33 20.63 -7.57
N ALA A 96 4.08 21.71 -7.32
CA ALA A 96 5.37 21.66 -6.64
C ALA A 96 5.18 21.48 -5.14
N ILE A 97 6.03 20.67 -4.52
CA ILE A 97 6.03 20.44 -3.07
C ILE A 97 6.43 21.76 -2.37
N SER A 98 5.75 22.10 -1.28
CA SER A 98 6.07 23.23 -0.41
C SER A 98 6.26 22.74 1.02
N PRO A 99 7.16 23.32 1.83
CA PRO A 99 7.28 22.97 3.25
C PRO A 99 5.98 23.11 4.06
N THR A 100 5.03 23.89 3.56
CA THR A 100 3.72 24.13 4.19
C THR A 100 2.57 23.44 3.46
N ASP A 101 2.85 22.46 2.59
CA ASP A 101 1.82 21.80 1.78
C ASP A 101 0.97 20.76 2.54
N GLN A 102 1.34 20.43 3.78
CA GLN A 102 0.56 19.63 4.71
C GLN A 102 0.49 20.31 6.07
N ALA A 103 -0.72 20.38 6.63
CA ALA A 103 -0.91 20.76 8.02
C ALA A 103 -0.57 19.55 8.91
N ILE A 104 0.58 19.59 9.58
CA ILE A 104 1.05 18.52 10.47
C ILE A 104 0.63 18.71 11.94
N GLY A 105 -0.10 19.79 12.24
CA GLY A 105 -0.60 20.14 13.57
C GLY A 105 -0.30 21.60 13.95
N THR A 106 -0.93 22.07 15.02
CA THR A 106 -0.59 23.34 15.68
C THR A 106 0.04 23.03 17.02
N GLY A 107 1.32 23.36 17.19
CA GLY A 107 1.98 23.24 18.49
C GLY A 107 1.55 24.37 19.42
N ASP A 108 1.07 24.04 20.61
CA ASP A 108 0.76 25.01 21.67
C ASP A 108 1.93 25.21 22.66
N GLY A 109 3.05 24.51 22.44
CA GLY A 109 4.27 24.61 23.25
C GLY A 109 4.13 24.05 24.67
N SER A 110 3.00 23.44 25.02
CA SER A 110 2.71 23.01 26.40
C SER A 110 3.12 21.56 26.68
N ASN A 111 3.26 20.73 25.65
CA ASN A 111 3.76 19.36 25.76
C ASN A 111 4.89 19.12 24.76
N ALA A 112 6.06 18.77 25.28
CA ALA A 112 7.16 18.17 24.51
C ALA A 112 7.14 16.67 24.79
N GLU A 113 6.91 15.86 23.75
CA GLU A 113 7.05 14.41 23.78
C GLU A 113 8.14 13.97 22.80
#